data_AF-A0A815UE91-F1
#
_entry.id   AF-A0A815UE91-F1
#
_cell.length_a   1.000
_cell.length_b   1.000
_cell.length_c   1.000
_cell.angle_alpha   90.00
_cell.angle_beta   90.00
_cell.angle_gamma   90.00
#
_symmetry.space_group_name_H-M   'P 1'
#
loop_
_entity.id
_entity.type
_entity.pdbx_description
1 polymer ?
#
loop_
_entity_poly.entity_id
_entity_poly.type
_entity_poly.pdbx_seq_one_letter_code
_entity_poly.pdbx_strand_id
1 'polypeptide(L)'
;RRNNEFKTEENKRRAEALKIERQDDEFKTEENKRRAEALKIARQDNEFKTQDNKRRAEAHKIERQDDEFKTEDNKRRAEAHKIERQDDEFKTEDNKRRAEALKIARQDDEFKTEENKRRAEALKIARQDDEFKEEERRRNALRMHNSRDNYKSSFDGMKSNYESKIKEGPTHICSCCGGLCKDFDDEDKWNECDDKPVNPSTTETLLNDEIGDQNDIGIKFAPGENNRPISILMDLKVDELTFPKIYCGKQRKIKANVKLTYAKIAKSELRMFDRRCGRISKLFFTYKKLQTRKFSDAISINLRKTKNTKNITVAQMLNRDYVNGLIHSDDAFTFLRCDRSSPAFWELKKKEVMAMIRQLGCPTLFLTLSAAETNWSELIIILSQVLENKVITLEEAENMSYEEKCDLIRNDPVTCVRYFEHRLKCLWEILSAPCGPFQGYELEDKY
;
A
#
# COMPACT_ATOMS: atom_id res chain seq x y z
N ARG A 1 -21.96 25.37 98.01
CA ARG A 1 -21.32 24.06 97.79
C ARG A 1 -22.24 22.85 98.08
N ARG A 2 -23.18 22.88 99.05
CA ARG A 2 -24.12 21.76 99.34
C ARG A 2 -25.21 21.43 98.28
N ASN A 3 -25.44 22.28 97.27
CA ASN A 3 -26.54 22.08 96.29
C ASN A 3 -26.14 21.24 95.06
N ASN A 4 -24.85 21.15 94.74
CA ASN A 4 -24.37 20.32 93.62
C ASN A 4 -24.20 18.85 94.01
N GLU A 5 -23.81 18.56 95.26
CA GLU A 5 -23.76 17.19 95.80
C GLU A 5 -25.17 16.57 95.88
N PHE A 6 -26.18 17.34 96.32
CA PHE A 6 -27.55 16.85 96.34
C PHE A 6 -28.09 16.54 94.94
N LYS A 7 -27.88 17.43 93.96
CA LYS A 7 -28.28 17.20 92.56
C LYS A 7 -27.55 16.03 91.91
N THR A 8 -26.27 15.84 92.23
CA THR A 8 -25.50 14.70 91.68
C THR A 8 -25.96 13.37 92.29
N GLU A 9 -26.29 13.35 93.58
CA GLU A 9 -26.81 12.16 94.25
C GLU A 9 -28.26 11.84 93.81
N GLU A 10 -29.10 12.85 93.59
CA GLU A 10 -30.44 12.68 93.00
C GLU A 10 -30.37 12.14 91.56
N ASN A 11 -29.45 12.67 90.74
CA ASN A 11 -29.23 12.18 89.38
C ASN A 11 -28.71 10.73 89.36
N LYS A 12 -27.86 10.34 90.32
CA LYS A 12 -27.44 8.94 90.47
C LYS A 12 -28.61 8.03 90.82
N ARG A 13 -29.46 8.42 91.80
CA ARG A 13 -30.66 7.65 92.16
C ARG A 13 -31.63 7.52 90.99
N ARG A 14 -31.84 8.57 90.21
CA ARG A 14 -32.66 8.51 88.97
C ARG A 14 -32.03 7.61 87.91
N ALA A 15 -30.71 7.64 87.74
CA ALA A 15 -30.01 6.75 86.81
C ALA A 15 -30.08 5.28 87.23
N GLU A 16 -30.05 4.99 88.54
CA GLU A 16 -30.23 3.64 89.09
C GLU A 16 -31.69 3.16 88.93
N ALA A 17 -32.68 4.01 89.19
CA ALA A 17 -34.08 3.69 88.94
C ALA A 17 -34.35 3.36 87.45
N LEU A 18 -33.82 4.17 86.53
CA LEU A 18 -33.91 3.93 85.09
C LEU A 18 -33.15 2.67 84.63
N LYS A 19 -32.12 2.22 85.35
CA LYS A 19 -31.45 0.94 85.08
C LYS A 19 -32.31 -0.24 85.48
N ILE A 20 -33.06 -0.12 86.56
CA ILE A 20 -34.01 -1.14 87.04
C ILE A 20 -35.20 -1.21 86.07
N GLU A 21 -35.77 -0.07 85.66
CA GLU A 21 -36.88 -0.03 84.68
C GLU A 21 -36.47 -0.59 83.31
N ARG A 22 -35.21 -0.41 82.87
CA ARG A 22 -34.69 -1.01 81.62
C ARG A 22 -34.49 -2.53 81.66
N GLN A 23 -34.70 -3.18 82.81
CA GLN A 23 -34.78 -4.64 82.90
C GLN A 23 -36.15 -5.18 82.44
N ASP A 24 -37.18 -4.34 82.39
CA ASP A 24 -38.47 -4.67 81.80
C ASP A 24 -38.42 -4.47 80.27
N ASP A 25 -38.79 -5.52 79.53
CA ASP A 25 -38.72 -5.55 78.08
C ASP A 25 -39.78 -4.63 77.44
N GLU A 26 -40.96 -4.49 78.05
CA GLU A 26 -41.99 -3.55 77.59
C GLU A 26 -41.50 -2.10 77.72
N PHE A 27 -40.94 -1.73 78.88
CA PHE A 27 -40.35 -0.41 79.06
C PHE A 27 -39.19 -0.14 78.07
N LYS A 28 -38.31 -1.11 77.84
CA LYS A 28 -37.18 -0.99 76.90
C LYS A 28 -37.65 -0.83 75.44
N THR A 29 -38.68 -1.57 75.03
CA THR A 29 -39.23 -1.44 73.67
C THR A 29 -39.91 -0.08 73.48
N GLU A 30 -40.63 0.41 74.48
CA GLU A 30 -41.31 1.71 74.43
C GLU A 30 -40.31 2.89 74.50
N GLU A 31 -39.25 2.79 75.30
CA GLU A 31 -38.14 3.74 75.30
C GLU A 31 -37.44 3.79 73.93
N ASN A 32 -37.21 2.63 73.30
CA ASN A 32 -36.63 2.54 71.97
C ASN A 32 -37.53 3.15 70.88
N LYS A 33 -38.86 2.96 70.96
CA LYS A 33 -39.81 3.62 70.05
C LYS A 33 -39.76 5.14 70.20
N ARG A 34 -39.82 5.66 71.43
CA ARG A 34 -39.73 7.10 71.70
C ARG A 34 -38.41 7.70 71.21
N ARG A 35 -37.29 6.99 71.40
CA ARG A 35 -35.98 7.40 70.85
C ARG A 35 -35.96 7.38 69.33
N ALA A 36 -36.54 6.36 68.70
CA ALA A 36 -36.62 6.27 67.24
C ALA A 36 -37.49 7.40 66.64
N GLU A 37 -38.60 7.76 67.29
CA GLU A 37 -39.44 8.89 66.89
C GLU A 37 -38.73 10.24 67.08
N ALA A 38 -38.05 10.45 68.21
CA ALA A 38 -37.23 11.64 68.44
C ALA A 38 -36.12 11.78 67.38
N LEU A 39 -35.47 10.68 66.99
CA LEU A 39 -34.48 10.65 65.91
C LEU A 39 -35.09 10.94 64.53
N LYS A 40 -36.31 10.50 64.25
CA LYS A 40 -37.03 10.85 63.01
C LYS A 40 -37.30 12.34 62.93
N ILE A 41 -37.74 12.95 64.04
CA ILE A 41 -37.98 14.39 64.14
C ILE A 41 -36.66 15.17 63.98
N ALA A 42 -35.59 14.76 64.70
CA ALA A 42 -34.28 15.42 64.60
C ALA A 42 -33.69 15.36 63.18
N ARG A 43 -33.94 14.30 62.40
CA ARG A 43 -33.50 14.19 60.99
C ARG A 43 -34.23 15.11 60.01
N GLN A 44 -35.32 15.77 60.43
CA GLN A 44 -35.96 16.81 59.61
C GLN A 44 -35.13 18.10 59.60
N ASP A 45 -34.28 18.31 60.62
CA ASP A 45 -33.31 19.40 60.62
C ASP A 45 -32.10 19.06 59.73
N ASN A 46 -31.76 19.98 58.82
CA ASN A 46 -30.68 19.80 57.86
C ASN A 46 -29.31 19.78 58.55
N GLU A 47 -29.12 20.56 59.61
CA GLU A 47 -27.84 20.65 60.32
C GLU A 47 -27.55 19.33 61.07
N PHE A 48 -28.56 18.83 61.80
CA PHE A 48 -28.50 17.50 62.43
C PHE A 48 -28.28 16.38 61.42
N LYS A 49 -29.00 16.37 60.28
CA LYS A 49 -28.83 15.37 59.21
C LYS A 49 -27.41 15.37 58.64
N THR A 50 -26.84 16.56 58.43
CA THR A 50 -25.47 16.70 57.91
C THR A 50 -24.45 16.18 58.93
N GLN A 51 -24.66 16.44 60.22
CA GLN A 51 -23.76 15.99 61.29
C GLN A 51 -23.91 14.48 61.62
N ASP A 52 -25.11 13.90 61.52
CA ASP A 52 -25.35 12.45 61.60
C ASP A 52 -24.68 11.73 60.43
N ASN A 53 -24.81 12.27 59.21
CA ASN A 53 -24.12 11.73 58.03
C ASN A 53 -22.59 11.77 58.17
N LYS A 54 -22.02 12.87 58.70
CA LYS A 54 -20.57 12.96 58.97
C LYS A 54 -20.12 11.91 59.98
N ARG A 55 -20.83 11.77 61.11
CA ARG A 55 -20.53 10.76 62.14
C ARG A 55 -20.60 9.33 61.60
N ARG A 56 -21.60 9.03 60.77
CA ARG A 56 -21.75 7.72 60.10
C ARG A 56 -20.63 7.46 59.10
N ALA A 57 -20.25 8.47 58.32
CA ALA A 57 -19.14 8.36 57.37
C ALA A 57 -17.80 8.12 58.07
N GLU A 58 -17.56 8.77 59.21
CA GLU A 58 -16.39 8.56 60.07
C GLU A 58 -16.37 7.16 60.69
N ALA A 59 -17.50 6.69 61.23
CA ALA A 59 -17.63 5.32 61.74
C ALA A 59 -17.32 4.27 60.66
N HIS A 60 -17.89 4.41 59.47
CA HIS A 60 -17.62 3.52 58.34
C HIS A 60 -16.17 3.63 57.82
N LYS A 61 -15.50 4.77 58.03
CA LYS A 61 -14.07 4.93 57.70
C LYS A 61 -13.19 4.15 58.67
N ILE A 62 -13.58 4.08 59.94
CA ILE A 62 -12.92 3.27 60.98
C ILE A 62 -13.13 1.78 60.71
N GLU A 63 -14.38 1.35 60.43
CA GLU A 63 -14.68 -0.06 60.11
C GLU A 63 -13.93 -0.56 58.86
N ARG A 64 -13.70 0.29 57.85
CA ARG A 64 -12.90 -0.06 56.66
C ARG A 64 -11.40 -0.24 56.92
N GLN A 65 -10.90 0.07 58.12
CA GLN A 65 -9.52 -0.24 58.51
C GLN A 65 -9.35 -1.71 58.91
N ASP A 66 -10.44 -2.41 59.23
CA ASP A 66 -10.43 -3.85 59.44
C ASP A 66 -10.45 -4.60 58.09
N ASP A 67 -9.48 -5.47 57.89
CA ASP A 67 -9.31 -6.23 56.65
C ASP A 67 -10.43 -7.27 56.45
N GLU A 68 -10.95 -7.87 57.53
CA GLU A 68 -12.10 -8.79 57.43
C GLU A 68 -13.34 -8.05 56.94
N PHE A 69 -13.67 -6.92 57.56
CA PHE A 69 -14.78 -6.07 57.10
C PHE A 69 -14.61 -5.59 55.66
N LYS A 70 -13.39 -5.20 55.25
CA LYS A 70 -13.09 -4.75 53.88
C LYS A 70 -13.27 -5.86 52.85
N THR A 71 -12.84 -7.08 53.15
CA THR A 71 -13.02 -8.22 52.22
C THR A 71 -14.49 -8.62 52.12
N GLU A 72 -15.23 -8.58 53.22
CA GLU A 72 -16.67 -8.85 53.28
C GLU A 72 -17.50 -7.80 52.52
N ASP A 73 -17.22 -6.50 52.72
CA ASP A 73 -17.87 -5.39 51.98
C ASP A 73 -17.58 -5.49 50.47
N ASN A 74 -16.35 -5.82 50.09
CA ASN A 74 -15.99 -6.04 48.69
C ASN A 74 -16.73 -7.23 48.07
N LYS A 75 -16.91 -8.34 48.80
CA LYS A 75 -17.70 -9.49 48.35
C LYS A 75 -19.17 -9.11 48.15
N ARG A 76 -19.79 -8.44 49.15
CA ARG A 76 -21.18 -7.98 49.06
C ARG A 76 -21.41 -7.04 47.88
N ARG A 77 -20.49 -6.11 47.63
CA ARG A 77 -20.56 -5.22 46.46
C ARG A 77 -20.39 -5.96 45.14
N ALA A 78 -19.48 -6.92 45.08
CA ALA A 78 -19.29 -7.75 43.88
C ALA A 78 -20.53 -8.59 43.57
N GLU A 79 -21.18 -9.15 44.60
CA GLU A 79 -22.45 -9.89 44.47
C GLU A 79 -23.61 -9.00 44.04
N ALA A 80 -23.76 -7.81 44.65
CA ALA A 80 -24.77 -6.83 44.26
C ALA A 80 -24.61 -6.43 42.77
N HIS A 81 -23.39 -6.12 42.33
CA HIS A 81 -23.10 -5.79 40.93
C HIS A 81 -23.33 -7.01 39.99
N LYS A 82 -23.18 -8.24 40.49
CA LYS A 82 -23.47 -9.45 39.70
C LYS A 82 -24.98 -9.61 39.48
N ILE A 83 -25.80 -9.27 40.48
CA ILE A 83 -27.27 -9.26 40.40
C ILE A 83 -27.73 -8.15 39.45
N GLU A 84 -27.19 -6.93 39.57
CA GLU A 84 -27.54 -5.81 38.68
C GLU A 84 -27.21 -6.11 37.20
N ARG A 85 -26.12 -6.83 36.92
CA ARG A 85 -25.78 -7.27 35.54
C ARG A 85 -26.68 -8.35 34.95
N GLN A 86 -27.61 -8.93 35.73
CA GLN A 86 -28.63 -9.82 35.18
C GLN A 86 -29.77 -9.05 34.51
N ASP A 87 -29.94 -7.77 34.83
CA ASP A 87 -30.85 -6.88 34.12
C ASP A 87 -30.23 -6.43 32.79
N ASP A 88 -30.95 -6.66 31.69
CA ASP A 88 -30.47 -6.36 30.34
C ASP A 88 -30.37 -4.84 30.09
N GLU A 89 -31.25 -4.06 30.70
CA GLU A 89 -31.25 -2.59 30.57
C GLU A 89 -30.02 -2.01 31.27
N PHE A 90 -29.74 -2.43 32.50
CA PHE A 90 -28.49 -2.09 33.18
C PHE A 90 -27.24 -2.54 32.42
N LYS A 91 -27.23 -3.77 31.88
CA LYS A 91 -26.08 -4.31 31.12
C LYS A 91 -25.81 -3.52 29.85
N THR A 92 -26.83 -3.13 29.10
CA THR A 92 -26.66 -2.32 27.89
C THR A 92 -26.15 -0.93 28.23
N GLU A 93 -26.64 -0.32 29.31
CA GLU A 93 -26.23 1.01 29.74
C GLU A 93 -24.81 1.03 30.33
N ASP A 94 -24.41 0.03 31.12
CA ASP A 94 -23.02 -0.13 31.60
C ASP A 94 -22.05 -0.33 30.42
N ASN A 95 -22.45 -1.13 29.42
CA ASN A 95 -21.65 -1.32 28.20
C ASN A 95 -21.49 -0.01 27.41
N LYS A 96 -22.53 0.83 27.30
CA LYS A 96 -22.43 2.15 26.67
C LYS A 96 -21.47 3.06 27.43
N ARG A 97 -21.62 3.18 28.75
CA ARG A 97 -20.74 4.01 29.60
C ARG A 97 -19.28 3.57 29.48
N ARG A 98 -19.02 2.26 29.50
CA ARG A 98 -17.68 1.70 29.29
C ARG A 98 -17.13 2.00 27.90
N ALA A 99 -17.96 1.89 26.87
CA ALA A 99 -17.56 2.21 25.50
C ALA A 99 -17.23 3.70 25.33
N GLU A 100 -18.01 4.60 25.96
CA GLU A 100 -17.75 6.04 25.98
C GLU A 100 -16.47 6.39 26.76
N ALA A 101 -16.26 5.80 27.93
CA ALA A 101 -15.03 5.97 28.69
C ALA A 101 -13.79 5.54 27.88
N LEU A 102 -13.88 4.42 27.15
CA LEU A 102 -12.81 3.97 26.25
C LEU A 102 -12.62 4.91 25.05
N LYS A 103 -13.69 5.51 24.50
CA LYS A 103 -13.56 6.52 23.44
C LYS A 103 -12.79 7.74 23.93
N ILE A 104 -13.08 8.22 25.14
CA ILE A 104 -12.38 9.34 25.77
C ILE A 104 -10.91 8.97 26.02
N ALA A 105 -10.64 7.79 26.59
CA ALA A 105 -9.28 7.34 26.84
C ALA A 105 -8.43 7.21 25.56
N ARG A 106 -9.03 6.84 24.42
CA ARG A 106 -8.35 6.75 23.11
C ARG A 106 -7.99 8.09 22.47
N GLN A 107 -8.44 9.22 23.04
CA GLN A 107 -7.98 10.55 22.61
C GLN A 107 -6.54 10.82 23.08
N ASP A 108 -6.08 10.12 24.12
CA ASP A 108 -4.69 10.15 24.55
C ASP A 108 -3.84 9.19 23.69
N ASP A 109 -2.77 9.72 23.10
CA ASP A 109 -1.90 8.97 22.19
C ASP A 109 -1.09 7.90 22.95
N GLU A 110 -0.70 8.16 24.20
CA GLU A 110 0.03 7.20 25.02
C GLU A 110 -0.84 5.97 25.33
N PHE A 111 -2.08 6.18 25.76
CA PHE A 111 -3.07 5.11 25.94
C PHE A 111 -3.32 4.33 24.65
N LYS A 112 -3.47 5.01 23.51
CA LYS A 112 -3.71 4.37 22.20
C LYS A 112 -2.54 3.49 21.75
N THR A 113 -1.31 3.96 21.92
CA THR A 113 -0.12 3.18 21.56
C THR A 113 0.01 1.93 22.43
N GLU A 114 -0.26 2.04 23.72
CA GLU A 114 -0.19 0.92 24.66
C GLU A 114 -1.33 -0.09 24.46
N GLU A 115 -2.56 0.37 24.17
CA GLU A 115 -3.67 -0.50 23.77
C GLU A 115 -3.33 -1.30 22.50
N ASN A 116 -2.70 -0.66 21.52
CA ASN A 116 -2.27 -1.32 20.28
C ASN A 116 -1.18 -2.37 20.51
N LYS A 117 -0.20 -2.11 21.40
CA LYS A 117 0.81 -3.11 21.77
C LYS A 117 0.17 -4.35 22.41
N ARG A 118 -0.72 -4.15 23.39
CA ARG A 118 -1.45 -5.25 24.07
C ARG A 118 -2.27 -6.08 23.08
N ARG A 119 -2.97 -5.43 22.14
CA ARG A 119 -3.71 -6.13 21.08
C ARG A 119 -2.79 -6.94 20.16
N ALA A 120 -1.64 -6.38 19.78
CA ALA A 120 -0.67 -7.06 18.93
C ALA A 120 -0.08 -8.30 19.63
N GLU A 121 0.22 -8.21 20.92
CA GLU A 121 0.68 -9.34 21.74
C GLU A 121 -0.40 -10.42 21.89
N ALA A 122 -1.65 -10.04 22.18
CA ALA A 122 -2.77 -10.98 22.24
C ALA A 122 -2.96 -11.73 20.91
N LEU A 123 -2.85 -11.03 19.77
CA LEU A 123 -2.90 -11.66 18.44
C LEU A 123 -1.71 -12.59 18.17
N LYS A 124 -0.51 -12.27 18.66
CA LYS A 124 0.66 -13.18 18.54
C LYS A 124 0.41 -14.48 19.31
N ILE A 125 -0.18 -14.40 20.49
CA ILE A 125 -0.53 -15.57 21.30
C ILE A 125 -1.63 -16.38 20.59
N ALA A 126 -2.69 -15.72 20.10
CA ALA A 126 -3.78 -16.40 19.39
C ALA A 126 -3.32 -17.11 18.11
N ARG A 127 -2.32 -16.56 17.39
CA ARG A 127 -1.74 -17.19 16.18
C ARG A 127 -0.86 -18.41 16.44
N GLN A 128 -0.63 -18.78 17.70
CA GLN A 128 0.00 -20.06 18.06
C GLN A 128 -0.96 -21.22 17.89
N ASP A 129 -2.27 -20.97 17.95
CA ASP A 129 -3.31 -21.93 17.62
C ASP A 129 -3.50 -22.01 16.09
N ASP A 130 -3.39 -23.21 15.54
CA ASP A 130 -3.48 -23.46 14.11
C ASP A 130 -4.91 -23.23 13.57
N GLU A 131 -5.94 -23.51 14.36
CA GLU A 131 -7.34 -23.31 13.98
C GLU A 131 -7.64 -21.81 13.84
N PHE A 132 -7.21 -21.01 14.82
CA PHE A 132 -7.29 -19.54 14.75
C PHE A 132 -6.56 -18.97 13.52
N LYS A 133 -5.38 -19.51 13.18
CA LYS A 133 -4.56 -19.03 12.05
C LYS A 133 -5.19 -19.35 10.69
N GLU A 134 -5.88 -20.48 10.56
CA GLU A 134 -6.59 -20.85 9.34
C GLU A 134 -7.89 -20.05 9.20
N GLU A 135 -8.61 -19.83 10.29
CA GLU A 135 -9.82 -19.01 10.29
C GLU A 135 -9.52 -17.52 10.03
N GLU A 136 -8.43 -16.98 10.60
CA GLU A 136 -7.93 -15.62 10.31
C GLU A 136 -7.58 -15.48 8.81
N ARG A 137 -6.92 -16.50 8.23
CA ARG A 137 -6.64 -16.53 6.78
C ARG A 137 -7.93 -16.53 5.95
N ARG A 138 -8.92 -17.34 6.32
CA ARG A 138 -10.21 -17.39 5.63
C ARG A 138 -10.97 -16.07 5.74
N ARG A 139 -11.02 -15.47 6.93
CA ARG A 139 -11.64 -14.14 7.17
C ARG A 139 -10.93 -13.04 6.36
N ASN A 140 -9.59 -13.05 6.34
CA ASN A 140 -8.83 -12.08 5.55
C ASN A 140 -9.03 -12.29 4.05
N ALA A 141 -9.06 -13.53 3.56
CA ALA A 141 -9.34 -13.83 2.17
C ALA A 141 -10.77 -13.39 1.77
N LEU A 142 -11.76 -13.66 2.60
CA LEU A 142 -13.15 -13.24 2.39
C LEU A 142 -13.30 -11.71 2.46
N ARG A 143 -12.62 -11.04 3.40
CA ARG A 143 -12.58 -9.58 3.47
C ARG A 143 -11.95 -8.98 2.20
N MET A 144 -10.85 -9.55 1.72
CA MET A 144 -10.21 -9.12 0.48
C MET A 144 -11.07 -9.40 -0.75
N HIS A 145 -11.83 -10.51 -0.76
CA HIS A 145 -12.81 -10.83 -1.80
C HIS A 145 -13.97 -9.83 -1.80
N ASN A 146 -14.62 -9.61 -0.66
CA ASN A 146 -15.72 -8.66 -0.53
C ASN A 146 -15.27 -7.22 -0.82
N SER A 147 -14.06 -6.84 -0.39
CA SER A 147 -13.46 -5.54 -0.74
C SER A 147 -13.18 -5.41 -2.23
N ARG A 148 -12.87 -6.52 -2.92
CA ARG A 148 -12.66 -6.55 -4.38
C ARG A 148 -13.97 -6.50 -5.17
N ASP A 149 -15.04 -7.02 -4.60
CA ASP A 149 -16.35 -7.07 -5.25
C ASP A 149 -17.14 -5.78 -5.06
N ASN A 150 -17.00 -5.11 -3.91
CA ASN A 150 -17.77 -3.90 -3.60
C ASN A 150 -17.57 -2.77 -4.61
N TYR A 151 -16.35 -2.54 -5.12
CA TYR A 151 -16.12 -1.50 -6.14
C TYR A 151 -16.51 -1.96 -7.56
N LYS A 152 -16.70 -3.27 -7.79
CA LYS A 152 -17.20 -3.84 -9.05
C LYS A 152 -18.72 -3.96 -9.08
N SER A 153 -19.42 -3.27 -8.19
CA SER A 153 -20.89 -3.26 -8.19
C SER A 153 -21.48 -2.19 -9.11
N SER A 154 -20.74 -1.09 -9.34
CA SER A 154 -21.15 0.05 -10.17
C SER A 154 -19.97 0.62 -10.95
N PHE A 155 -20.22 1.10 -12.16
CA PHE A 155 -19.22 1.76 -13.00
C PHE A 155 -18.58 2.97 -12.30
N ASP A 156 -19.37 3.79 -11.60
CA ASP A 156 -18.87 4.96 -10.85
C ASP A 156 -17.91 4.55 -9.71
N GLY A 157 -18.20 3.42 -9.05
CA GLY A 157 -17.32 2.85 -8.03
C GLY A 157 -15.99 2.36 -8.61
N MET A 158 -16.01 1.82 -9.83
CA MET A 158 -14.78 1.42 -10.54
C MET A 158 -13.98 2.61 -11.05
N LYS A 159 -14.65 3.65 -11.56
CA LYS A 159 -14.01 4.90 -11.98
C LYS A 159 -13.29 5.55 -10.80
N SER A 160 -13.98 5.69 -9.67
CA SER A 160 -13.39 6.25 -8.44
C SER A 160 -12.21 5.41 -7.94
N ASN A 161 -12.29 4.07 -8.01
CA ASN A 161 -11.19 3.19 -7.64
C ASN A 161 -10.00 3.30 -8.62
N TYR A 162 -10.25 3.52 -9.91
CA TYR A 162 -9.21 3.76 -10.89
C TYR A 162 -8.47 5.06 -10.62
N GLU A 163 -9.20 6.16 -10.39
CA GLU A 163 -8.64 7.46 -10.02
C GLU A 163 -7.82 7.37 -8.73
N SER A 164 -8.35 6.68 -7.72
CA SER A 164 -7.62 6.39 -6.48
C SER A 164 -6.33 5.59 -6.73
N LYS A 165 -6.37 4.51 -7.53
CA LYS A 165 -5.18 3.73 -7.88
C LYS A 165 -4.15 4.55 -8.66
N ILE A 166 -4.58 5.44 -9.55
CA ILE A 166 -3.68 6.35 -10.28
C ILE A 166 -2.96 7.24 -9.28
N LYS A 167 -3.71 7.86 -8.35
CA LYS A 167 -3.18 8.71 -7.28
C LYS A 167 -2.20 7.97 -6.36
N GLU A 168 -2.51 6.74 -5.97
CA GLU A 168 -1.62 5.88 -5.15
C GLU A 168 -0.34 5.46 -5.91
N GLY A 169 -0.36 5.50 -7.25
CA GLY A 169 0.73 5.06 -8.11
C GLY A 169 0.98 3.53 -8.03
N PRO A 170 1.98 3.01 -8.76
CA PRO A 170 2.30 1.58 -8.74
C PRO A 170 2.83 1.13 -7.37
N THR A 171 1.98 0.44 -6.60
CA THR A 171 2.17 -0.02 -5.20
C THR A 171 3.24 -1.12 -4.95
N HIS A 172 4.24 -1.28 -5.82
CA HIS A 172 5.39 -2.17 -5.59
C HIS A 172 6.71 -1.43 -5.93
N ILE A 173 7.69 -1.21 -5.04
CA ILE A 173 8.14 -1.96 -3.85
C ILE A 173 8.79 -1.00 -2.83
N CYS A 174 8.46 -1.15 -1.53
CA CYS A 174 9.41 -0.93 -0.43
C CYS A 174 9.12 -1.94 0.70
N SER A 175 10.02 -2.89 0.94
CA SER A 175 10.01 -3.77 2.12
C SER A 175 10.56 -3.07 3.39
N CYS A 176 10.58 -1.73 3.41
CA CYS A 176 11.18 -0.95 4.51
C CYS A 176 10.43 0.34 4.89
N CYS A 177 9.48 0.86 4.12
CA CYS A 177 9.08 2.28 4.24
C CYS A 177 7.65 2.60 3.78
N GLY A 178 6.66 1.84 4.25
CA GLY A 178 5.25 2.04 3.85
C GLY A 178 4.76 3.50 3.92
N GLY A 179 4.18 3.96 2.81
CA GLY A 179 3.11 4.96 2.75
C GLY A 179 3.50 6.40 2.43
N LEU A 180 2.73 7.02 1.52
CA LEU A 180 2.08 8.33 1.69
C LEU A 180 0.85 8.37 0.76
N CYS A 181 -0.35 8.47 1.35
CA CYS A 181 -1.58 8.93 0.67
C CYS A 181 -1.93 10.32 1.22
N LYS A 182 -2.51 11.17 0.37
CA LYS A 182 -3.39 12.27 0.77
C LYS A 182 -4.60 12.27 -0.16
N ASP A 183 -5.77 12.50 0.43
CA ASP A 183 -7.04 12.69 -0.26
C ASP A 183 -7.03 14.05 -0.98
N PHE A 184 -7.52 14.09 -2.22
CA PHE A 184 -7.78 15.33 -2.96
C PHE A 184 -9.03 15.15 -3.83
N ASP A 185 -9.95 16.10 -3.70
CA ASP A 185 -11.15 16.26 -4.52
C ASP A 185 -10.78 16.76 -5.92
N ASP A 186 -11.36 16.16 -6.96
CA ASP A 186 -11.14 16.53 -8.37
C ASP A 186 -12.28 17.43 -8.87
N GLU A 187 -11.95 18.64 -9.34
CA GLU A 187 -12.78 19.40 -10.28
C GLU A 187 -12.07 19.43 -11.65
N ASP A 188 -12.46 18.52 -12.54
CA ASP A 188 -11.99 18.49 -13.93
C ASP A 188 -12.51 19.70 -14.71
N LYS A 189 -11.61 20.65 -15.04
CA LYS A 189 -11.81 21.58 -16.16
C LYS A 189 -10.88 21.22 -17.31
N TRP A 190 -11.39 20.39 -18.21
CA TRP A 190 -10.80 20.15 -19.52
C TRP A 190 -11.03 21.38 -20.42
N ASN A 191 -9.96 22.00 -20.90
CA ASN A 191 -10.01 22.99 -21.98
C ASN A 191 -8.99 22.61 -23.06
N GLU A 192 -9.46 22.36 -24.28
CA GLU A 192 -8.61 22.23 -25.47
C GLU A 192 -8.16 23.64 -25.91
N CYS A 193 -7.03 24.10 -25.39
CA CYS A 193 -6.14 25.06 -26.05
C CYS A 193 -4.94 25.33 -25.13
N ASP A 194 -3.83 24.62 -25.33
CA ASP A 194 -2.53 25.08 -24.86
C ASP A 194 -1.59 25.14 -26.06
N ASP A 195 -0.95 26.30 -26.26
CA ASP A 195 0.17 26.55 -27.17
C ASP A 195 1.43 25.75 -26.76
N LYS A 196 1.31 24.43 -26.59
CA LYS A 196 2.42 23.52 -26.32
C LYS A 196 3.17 23.26 -27.63
N PRO A 197 4.51 23.24 -27.62
CA PRO A 197 5.27 22.85 -28.79
C PRO A 197 4.80 21.46 -29.24
N VAL A 198 4.45 21.35 -30.52
CA VAL A 198 3.98 20.10 -31.14
C VAL A 198 5.03 19.02 -30.85
N ASN A 199 4.63 17.97 -30.14
CA ASN A 199 5.44 16.78 -29.97
C ASN A 199 5.87 16.33 -31.38
N PRO A 200 7.18 16.25 -31.69
CA PRO A 200 7.64 15.78 -32.99
C PRO A 200 7.30 14.30 -33.12
N SER A 201 6.04 14.07 -33.50
CA SER A 201 5.43 12.77 -33.67
C SER A 201 6.26 11.95 -34.65
N THR A 202 6.60 10.72 -34.27
CA THR A 202 7.16 9.66 -35.15
C THR A 202 8.44 9.97 -35.93
N THR A 203 9.11 11.11 -35.72
CA THR A 203 10.55 11.23 -35.98
C THR A 203 11.29 10.46 -34.88
N GLU A 204 11.15 9.13 -34.90
CA GLU A 204 11.89 8.26 -34.00
C GLU A 204 13.39 8.49 -34.22
N THR A 205 14.08 8.90 -33.16
CA THR A 205 15.12 8.10 -32.49
C THR A 205 15.76 6.99 -33.33
N LEU A 206 16.31 7.35 -34.50
CA LEU A 206 17.38 6.58 -35.09
C LEU A 206 18.56 6.69 -34.13
N LEU A 207 18.77 5.65 -33.31
CA LEU A 207 20.05 5.39 -32.63
C LEU A 207 21.20 5.15 -33.63
N ASN A 208 20.91 5.23 -34.93
CA ASN A 208 21.87 5.29 -36.02
C ASN A 208 21.74 6.67 -36.69
N ASP A 209 22.31 7.69 -36.06
CA ASP A 209 22.87 8.77 -36.87
C ASP A 209 24.10 8.19 -37.59
N GLU A 210 23.90 7.60 -38.77
CA GLU A 210 25.02 7.21 -39.65
C GLU A 210 25.90 8.42 -40.00
N ILE A 211 25.36 9.64 -39.84
CA ILE A 211 26.04 10.92 -39.99
C ILE A 211 26.86 11.28 -38.72
N GLY A 212 26.42 10.83 -37.54
CA GLY A 212 27.09 11.06 -36.26
C GLY A 212 28.32 10.18 -36.06
N ASP A 213 28.30 8.93 -36.55
CA ASP A 213 29.46 8.02 -36.51
C ASP A 213 30.67 8.53 -37.33
N GLN A 214 30.46 9.45 -38.28
CA GLN A 214 31.55 10.08 -39.02
C GLN A 214 32.14 11.32 -38.31
N ASN A 215 31.35 11.97 -37.45
CA ASN A 215 31.71 13.24 -36.80
C ASN A 215 31.93 13.14 -35.29
N ASP A 216 31.74 11.96 -34.69
CA ASP A 216 32.16 11.74 -33.31
C ASP A 216 33.68 11.80 -33.23
N ILE A 217 34.20 12.93 -32.73
CA ILE A 217 35.55 13.11 -32.20
C ILE A 217 35.64 12.29 -30.90
N GLY A 218 35.33 10.99 -30.98
CA GLY A 218 35.63 10.04 -29.93
C GLY A 218 37.14 9.84 -29.92
N ILE A 219 37.76 9.98 -28.76
CA ILE A 219 39.17 9.62 -28.57
C ILE A 219 39.28 8.11 -28.83
N LYS A 220 39.74 7.74 -30.03
CA LYS A 220 40.07 6.36 -30.38
C LYS A 220 41.33 5.98 -29.61
N PHE A 221 41.16 5.49 -28.38
CA PHE A 221 42.25 4.82 -27.69
C PHE A 221 42.55 3.54 -28.45
N ALA A 222 43.75 3.44 -29.03
CA ALA A 222 44.27 2.15 -29.44
C ALA A 222 44.25 1.26 -28.19
N PRO A 223 43.69 0.03 -28.27
CA PRO A 223 43.94 -0.95 -27.24
C PRO A 223 45.46 -1.03 -27.08
N GLY A 224 45.98 -1.03 -25.85
CA GLY A 224 47.42 -1.07 -25.61
C GLY A 224 48.11 -2.10 -26.52
N GLU A 225 49.32 -1.79 -26.96
CA GLU A 225 50.06 -2.51 -28.01
C GLU A 225 49.80 -4.03 -27.98
N ASN A 226 49.33 -4.59 -29.12
CA ASN A 226 48.89 -5.98 -29.34
C ASN A 226 47.52 -6.42 -28.80
N ASN A 227 46.71 -5.55 -28.20
CA ASN A 227 45.34 -5.92 -27.79
C ASN A 227 44.29 -5.62 -28.87
N ARG A 228 43.21 -6.41 -28.89
CA ARG A 228 42.00 -6.15 -29.68
C ARG A 228 40.84 -5.87 -28.73
N PRO A 229 39.96 -4.90 -29.03
CA PRO A 229 38.81 -4.63 -28.19
C PRO A 229 37.87 -5.85 -28.18
N ILE A 230 37.45 -6.25 -26.98
CA ILE A 230 36.49 -7.35 -26.82
C ILE A 230 35.09 -6.79 -27.14
N SER A 231 34.31 -7.53 -27.93
CA SER A 231 32.93 -7.16 -28.23
C SER A 231 32.07 -7.10 -26.96
N ILE A 232 31.13 -6.15 -26.90
CA ILE A 232 30.09 -6.02 -25.86
C ILE A 232 29.35 -7.35 -25.59
N LEU A 233 29.25 -8.22 -26.59
CA LEU A 233 28.59 -9.53 -26.45
C LEU A 233 29.47 -10.59 -25.78
N MET A 234 30.78 -10.53 -26.00
CA MET A 234 31.73 -11.54 -25.54
C MET A 234 32.24 -11.26 -24.14
N ASP A 235 32.24 -9.99 -23.72
CA ASP A 235 32.67 -9.60 -22.39
C ASP A 235 31.55 -9.85 -21.34
N LEU A 236 31.78 -10.86 -20.50
CA LEU A 236 30.90 -11.24 -19.40
C LEU A 236 30.80 -10.17 -18.30
N LYS A 237 31.80 -9.29 -18.17
CA LYS A 237 31.93 -8.28 -17.11
C LYS A 237 31.75 -6.85 -17.61
N VAL A 238 31.30 -6.69 -18.86
CA VAL A 238 31.25 -5.39 -19.53
C VAL A 238 30.41 -4.36 -18.76
N ASP A 239 29.33 -4.76 -18.09
CA ASP A 239 28.51 -3.84 -17.32
C ASP A 239 29.26 -3.31 -16.08
N GLU A 240 29.90 -4.21 -15.35
CA GLU A 240 30.64 -3.91 -14.13
C GLU A 240 31.88 -3.06 -14.40
N LEU A 241 32.52 -3.27 -15.55
CA LEU A 241 33.69 -2.52 -16.00
C LEU A 241 33.32 -1.16 -16.61
N THR A 242 32.22 -1.08 -17.37
CA THR A 242 31.78 0.18 -18.01
C THR A 242 31.21 1.18 -16.99
N PHE A 243 30.60 0.69 -15.90
CA PHE A 243 29.99 1.55 -14.88
C PHE A 243 30.63 1.36 -13.48
N PRO A 244 31.89 1.78 -13.27
CA PRO A 244 32.55 1.68 -11.96
C PRO A 244 31.79 2.39 -10.84
N LYS A 245 31.12 3.52 -11.14
CA LYS A 245 30.31 4.27 -10.16
C LYS A 245 29.09 3.50 -9.63
N ILE A 246 28.63 2.48 -10.37
CA ILE A 246 27.47 1.65 -10.00
C ILE A 246 27.97 0.38 -9.32
N TYR A 247 28.90 -0.33 -9.95
CA TYR A 247 29.31 -1.67 -9.53
C TYR A 247 30.58 -1.72 -8.68
N CYS A 248 31.30 -0.59 -8.53
CA CYS A 248 32.58 -0.50 -7.83
C CYS A 248 33.61 -1.54 -8.32
N GLY A 249 33.56 -1.92 -9.59
CA GLY A 249 34.40 -2.97 -10.18
C GLY A 249 34.16 -4.38 -9.62
N LYS A 250 33.10 -4.59 -8.82
CA LYS A 250 32.78 -5.90 -8.23
C LYS A 250 31.85 -6.68 -9.14
N GLN A 251 32.20 -7.94 -9.37
CA GLN A 251 31.36 -8.86 -10.12
C GLN A 251 30.08 -9.21 -9.34
N ARG A 252 28.97 -9.32 -10.06
CA ARG A 252 27.70 -9.81 -9.51
C ARG A 252 27.84 -11.24 -9.00
N LYS A 253 27.37 -11.47 -7.78
CA LYS A 253 27.27 -12.81 -7.20
C LYS A 253 25.92 -13.41 -7.58
N ILE A 254 25.92 -14.31 -8.56
CA ILE A 254 24.72 -15.08 -8.92
C ILE A 254 24.73 -16.37 -8.11
N LYS A 255 23.59 -16.73 -7.49
CA LYS A 255 23.46 -18.00 -6.75
C LYS A 255 23.74 -19.18 -7.67
N ALA A 256 24.48 -20.17 -7.15
CA ALA A 256 24.72 -21.42 -7.87
C ALA A 256 23.38 -22.07 -8.27
N ASN A 257 23.34 -22.71 -9.45
CA ASN A 257 22.18 -23.37 -10.06
C ASN A 257 21.04 -22.49 -10.60
N VAL A 258 21.19 -21.15 -10.66
CA VAL A 258 20.19 -20.27 -11.28
C VAL A 258 20.63 -19.83 -12.68
N LYS A 259 19.91 -20.28 -13.72
CA LYS A 259 20.07 -19.75 -15.09
C LYS A 259 19.37 -18.40 -15.22
N LEU A 260 20.15 -17.31 -15.24
CA LEU A 260 19.62 -15.95 -15.36
C LEU A 260 19.95 -15.36 -16.74
N THR A 261 18.93 -14.89 -17.46
CA THR A 261 19.13 -14.20 -18.74
C THR A 261 19.46 -12.73 -18.51
N TYR A 262 20.21 -12.12 -19.44
CA TYR A 262 20.55 -10.71 -19.36
C TYR A 262 19.32 -9.79 -19.29
N ALA A 263 18.23 -10.14 -19.98
CA ALA A 263 16.97 -9.39 -19.91
C ALA A 263 16.35 -9.41 -18.49
N LYS A 264 16.45 -10.54 -17.76
CA LYS A 264 15.98 -10.61 -16.37
C LYS A 264 16.85 -9.77 -15.45
N ILE A 265 18.16 -9.77 -15.67
CA ILE A 265 19.12 -8.93 -14.95
C ILE A 265 18.77 -7.45 -15.16
N ALA A 266 18.72 -6.99 -16.42
CA ALA A 266 18.38 -5.62 -16.77
C ALA A 266 17.05 -5.18 -16.17
N LYS A 267 16.01 -6.01 -16.28
CA LYS A 267 14.69 -5.74 -15.69
C LYS A 267 14.74 -5.65 -14.17
N SER A 268 15.55 -6.48 -13.51
CA SER A 268 15.75 -6.39 -12.07
C SER A 268 16.42 -5.08 -11.68
N GLU A 269 17.52 -4.71 -12.34
CA GLU A 269 18.30 -3.51 -12.04
C GLU A 269 17.50 -2.22 -12.23
N LEU A 270 16.75 -2.12 -13.33
CA LEU A 270 15.88 -0.97 -13.57
C LEU A 270 14.73 -0.86 -12.55
N ARG A 271 14.40 -1.95 -11.85
CA ARG A 271 13.34 -1.98 -10.83
C ARG A 271 13.87 -1.93 -9.41
N MET A 272 15.18 -1.87 -9.22
CA MET A 272 15.77 -1.75 -7.89
C MET A 272 15.45 -0.40 -7.27
N PHE A 273 15.52 -0.33 -5.95
CA PHE A 273 15.44 0.93 -5.22
C PHE A 273 16.53 1.90 -5.69
N ASP A 274 17.75 1.39 -5.89
CA ASP A 274 18.88 2.15 -6.43
C ASP A 274 18.62 2.60 -7.87
N ARG A 275 18.50 3.92 -8.04
CA ARG A 275 18.17 4.57 -9.33
C ARG A 275 19.36 4.77 -10.24
N ARG A 276 20.59 4.51 -9.79
CA ARG A 276 21.79 4.69 -10.63
C ARG A 276 21.75 3.85 -11.90
N CYS A 277 21.07 2.70 -11.86
CA CYS A 277 20.85 1.84 -13.02
C CYS A 277 19.81 2.38 -14.01
N GLY A 278 18.89 3.23 -13.55
CA GLY A 278 17.84 3.85 -14.37
C GLY A 278 18.30 5.11 -15.13
N ARG A 279 19.53 5.58 -14.89
CA ARG A 279 20.09 6.72 -15.62
C ARG A 279 20.19 6.44 -17.11
N ILE A 280 19.99 7.49 -17.91
CA ILE A 280 19.97 7.48 -19.37
C ILE A 280 21.17 6.71 -19.97
N SER A 281 22.39 7.00 -19.52
CA SER A 281 23.61 6.35 -20.03
C SER A 281 23.62 4.84 -19.82
N LYS A 282 23.24 4.39 -18.61
CA LYS A 282 23.15 2.96 -18.29
C LYS A 282 21.97 2.30 -18.97
N LEU A 283 20.84 3.00 -19.10
CA LEU A 283 19.64 2.52 -19.79
C LEU A 283 19.94 2.23 -21.26
N PHE A 284 20.53 3.17 -21.99
CA PHE A 284 20.89 2.98 -23.40
C PHE A 284 21.96 1.92 -23.61
N PHE A 285 22.98 1.87 -22.75
CA PHE A 285 23.97 0.79 -22.79
C PHE A 285 23.30 -0.59 -22.64
N THR A 286 22.41 -0.69 -21.65
CA THR A 286 21.69 -1.94 -21.35
C THR A 286 20.77 -2.33 -22.51
N TYR A 287 20.07 -1.36 -23.11
CA TYR A 287 19.27 -1.54 -24.31
C TYR A 287 20.10 -2.04 -25.49
N LYS A 288 21.19 -1.35 -25.83
CA LYS A 288 22.07 -1.72 -26.96
C LYS A 288 22.64 -3.12 -26.79
N LYS A 289 23.11 -3.47 -25.59
CA LYS A 289 23.61 -4.83 -25.30
C LYS A 289 22.51 -5.89 -25.47
N LEU A 290 21.29 -5.60 -25.01
CA LEU A 290 20.14 -6.50 -25.15
C LEU A 290 19.72 -6.66 -26.63
N GLN A 291 19.66 -5.56 -27.38
CA GLN A 291 19.35 -5.52 -28.80
C GLN A 291 20.39 -6.31 -29.61
N THR A 292 21.69 -6.05 -29.38
CA THR A 292 22.80 -6.75 -30.06
C THR A 292 22.74 -8.25 -29.78
N ARG A 293 22.40 -8.65 -28.55
CA ARG A 293 22.24 -10.07 -28.19
C ARG A 293 21.06 -10.72 -28.93
N LYS A 294 19.92 -10.03 -28.98
CA LYS A 294 18.75 -10.48 -29.75
C LYS A 294 19.08 -10.65 -31.24
N PHE A 295 19.82 -9.70 -31.83
CA PHE A 295 20.26 -9.82 -33.21
C PHE A 295 21.19 -11.02 -33.41
N SER A 296 22.18 -11.21 -32.55
CA SER A 296 23.09 -12.36 -32.63
C SER A 296 22.34 -13.70 -32.54
N ASP A 297 21.38 -13.80 -31.61
CA ASP A 297 20.54 -14.99 -31.46
C ASP A 297 19.65 -15.21 -32.70
N ALA A 298 19.03 -14.14 -33.21
CA ALA A 298 18.15 -14.19 -34.39
C ALA A 298 18.92 -14.56 -35.68
N ILE A 299 20.08 -13.95 -35.90
CA ILE A 299 21.00 -14.29 -37.01
C ILE A 299 21.40 -15.76 -36.90
N SER A 300 21.81 -16.21 -35.72
CA SER A 300 22.18 -17.61 -35.49
C SER A 300 21.03 -18.58 -35.78
N ILE A 301 19.79 -18.22 -35.41
CA ILE A 301 18.61 -19.02 -35.73
C ILE A 301 18.37 -19.06 -37.24
N ASN A 302 18.47 -17.93 -37.93
CA ASN A 302 18.21 -17.85 -39.36
C ASN A 302 19.28 -18.56 -40.20
N LEU A 303 20.55 -18.43 -39.83
CA LEU A 303 21.66 -19.20 -40.42
C LEU A 303 21.47 -20.72 -40.24
N ARG A 304 20.80 -21.15 -39.17
CA ARG A 304 20.43 -22.57 -38.98
C ARG A 304 19.18 -22.99 -39.73
N LYS A 305 18.27 -22.05 -40.02
CA LYS A 305 16.98 -22.31 -40.68
C LYS A 305 17.09 -22.50 -42.21
N THR A 306 18.30 -22.69 -42.75
CA THR A 306 18.53 -22.93 -44.18
C THR A 306 17.61 -24.03 -44.72
N LYS A 307 16.58 -23.63 -45.46
CA LYS A 307 15.79 -24.54 -46.28
C LYS A 307 16.60 -24.80 -47.55
N ASN A 308 16.98 -26.07 -47.79
CA ASN A 308 17.49 -26.56 -49.08
C ASN A 308 18.77 -25.91 -49.68
N THR A 309 19.81 -25.63 -48.89
CA THR A 309 21.12 -25.23 -49.46
C THR A 309 22.05 -26.42 -49.78
N LYS A 310 21.65 -27.67 -49.49
CA LYS A 310 22.53 -28.85 -49.60
C LYS A 310 23.01 -29.15 -51.03
N ASN A 311 22.34 -28.66 -52.08
CA ASN A 311 22.63 -29.01 -53.48
C ASN A 311 22.77 -27.77 -54.40
N ILE A 312 23.25 -26.64 -53.88
CA ILE A 312 23.51 -25.47 -54.74
C ILE A 312 24.79 -25.73 -55.53
N THR A 313 24.69 -25.74 -56.86
CA THR A 313 25.84 -25.95 -57.76
C THR A 313 26.54 -24.63 -58.10
N VAL A 314 27.83 -24.70 -58.47
CA VAL A 314 28.60 -23.52 -58.92
C VAL A 314 27.94 -22.85 -60.12
N ALA A 315 27.37 -23.63 -61.05
CA ALA A 315 26.65 -23.11 -62.22
C ALA A 315 25.41 -22.27 -61.83
N GLN A 316 24.70 -22.66 -60.77
CA GLN A 316 23.56 -21.90 -60.26
C GLN A 316 24.00 -20.59 -59.59
N MET A 317 25.11 -20.59 -58.84
CA MET A 317 25.64 -19.35 -58.22
C MET A 317 26.26 -18.37 -59.22
N LEU A 318 26.73 -18.85 -60.37
CA LEU A 318 27.16 -17.99 -61.48
C LEU A 318 25.97 -17.41 -62.27
N ASN A 319 24.76 -17.99 -62.14
CA ASN A 319 23.56 -17.46 -62.77
C ASN A 319 23.00 -16.27 -61.98
N ARG A 320 23.03 -15.10 -62.61
CA ARG A 320 22.58 -13.83 -62.02
C ARG A 320 21.10 -13.85 -61.63
N ASP A 321 20.25 -14.56 -62.37
CA ASP A 321 18.81 -14.64 -62.09
C ASP A 321 18.51 -15.51 -60.87
N TYR A 322 19.27 -16.60 -60.69
CA TYR A 322 19.16 -17.46 -59.52
C TYR A 322 19.62 -16.74 -58.25
N VAL A 323 20.76 -16.02 -58.32
CA VAL A 323 21.26 -15.18 -57.22
C VAL A 323 20.27 -14.05 -56.92
N ASN A 324 19.72 -13.40 -57.93
CA ASN A 324 18.67 -12.40 -57.74
C ASN A 324 17.44 -13.01 -57.04
N GLY A 325 16.99 -14.20 -57.42
CA GLY A 325 15.87 -14.88 -56.74
C GLY A 325 16.15 -15.21 -55.27
N LEU A 326 17.40 -15.57 -54.93
CA LEU A 326 17.85 -15.72 -53.54
C LEU A 326 17.85 -14.40 -52.77
N ILE A 327 18.27 -13.30 -53.40
CA ILE A 327 18.27 -11.96 -52.80
C ILE A 327 16.85 -11.43 -52.59
N HIS A 328 15.93 -11.73 -53.51
CA HIS A 328 14.52 -11.36 -53.39
C HIS A 328 13.76 -12.24 -52.37
N SER A 329 14.38 -13.30 -51.85
CA SER A 329 13.82 -14.00 -50.71
C SER A 329 14.03 -13.15 -49.44
N ASP A 330 12.94 -12.60 -48.91
CA ASP A 330 12.96 -11.76 -47.69
C ASP A 330 13.40 -12.52 -46.42
N ASP A 331 13.73 -13.81 -46.55
CA ASP A 331 14.26 -14.67 -45.50
C ASP A 331 15.52 -14.06 -44.84
N ALA A 332 16.35 -13.36 -45.62
CA ALA A 332 17.54 -12.67 -45.11
C ALA A 332 17.20 -11.54 -44.12
N PHE A 333 16.05 -10.87 -44.25
CA PHE A 333 15.64 -9.77 -43.37
C PHE A 333 14.86 -10.24 -42.15
N THR A 334 14.54 -11.54 -42.05
CA THR A 334 13.74 -12.07 -40.93
C THR A 334 14.39 -11.89 -39.56
N PHE A 335 15.73 -11.73 -39.48
CA PHE A 335 16.40 -11.47 -38.20
C PHE A 335 16.02 -10.10 -37.63
N LEU A 336 15.65 -9.15 -38.50
CA LEU A 336 15.23 -7.81 -38.10
C LEU A 336 13.88 -7.79 -37.39
N ARG A 337 13.09 -8.87 -37.46
CA ARG A 337 11.82 -9.00 -36.70
C ARG A 337 11.96 -8.80 -35.19
N CYS A 338 13.17 -8.86 -34.64
CA CYS A 338 13.41 -8.58 -33.22
C CYS A 338 13.51 -7.08 -32.88
N ASP A 339 13.59 -6.20 -33.88
CA ASP A 339 13.64 -4.75 -33.75
C ASP A 339 12.33 -4.09 -34.18
N ARG A 340 11.77 -3.27 -33.30
CA ARG A 340 10.42 -2.70 -33.46
C ARG A 340 10.34 -1.64 -34.55
N SER A 341 11.44 -0.94 -34.82
CA SER A 341 11.52 0.06 -35.89
C SER A 341 11.75 -0.57 -37.27
N SER A 342 12.01 -1.89 -37.34
CA SER A 342 12.32 -2.53 -38.62
C SER A 342 11.07 -2.77 -39.47
N PRO A 343 11.18 -2.68 -40.81
CA PRO A 343 10.10 -3.07 -41.72
C PRO A 343 9.65 -4.53 -41.53
N ALA A 344 10.59 -5.43 -41.22
CA ALA A 344 10.30 -6.85 -41.01
C ALA A 344 9.43 -7.11 -39.76
N PHE A 345 9.57 -6.29 -38.72
CA PHE A 345 8.70 -6.34 -37.54
C PHE A 345 7.29 -5.85 -37.85
N TRP A 346 7.16 -4.73 -38.55
CA TRP A 346 5.84 -4.19 -38.94
C TRP A 346 5.10 -5.12 -39.90
N GLU A 347 5.82 -5.75 -40.83
CA GLU A 347 5.25 -6.77 -41.72
C GLU A 347 4.72 -7.98 -40.93
N LEU A 348 5.48 -8.44 -39.92
CA LEU A 348 5.02 -9.49 -39.01
C LEU A 348 3.75 -9.07 -38.25
N LYS A 349 3.73 -7.87 -37.66
CA LYS A 349 2.58 -7.37 -36.92
C LYS A 349 1.34 -7.22 -37.80
N LYS A 350 1.50 -6.73 -39.03
CA LYS A 350 0.44 -6.70 -40.05
C LYS A 350 -0.10 -8.10 -40.33
N LYS A 351 0.77 -9.10 -40.49
CA LYS A 351 0.37 -10.50 -40.71
C LYS A 351 -0.37 -11.08 -39.50
N GLU A 352 0.05 -10.76 -38.28
CA GLU A 352 -0.64 -11.17 -37.05
C GLU A 352 -2.05 -10.58 -36.96
N VAL A 353 -2.22 -9.28 -37.22
CA VAL A 353 -3.55 -8.63 -37.25
C VAL A 353 -4.44 -9.25 -38.33
N MET A 354 -3.90 -9.51 -39.52
CA MET A 354 -4.66 -10.18 -40.59
C MET A 354 -5.04 -11.62 -40.22
N ALA A 355 -4.20 -12.32 -39.47
CA ALA A 355 -4.52 -13.65 -38.95
C ALA A 355 -5.63 -13.58 -37.91
N MET A 356 -5.59 -12.61 -36.99
CA MET A 356 -6.65 -12.37 -36.02
C MET A 356 -7.98 -12.06 -36.70
N ILE A 357 -8.00 -11.19 -37.71
CA ILE A 357 -9.23 -10.87 -38.46
C ILE A 357 -9.84 -12.13 -39.12
N ARG A 358 -8.99 -13.03 -39.64
CA ARG A 358 -9.45 -14.28 -40.25
C ARG A 358 -9.96 -15.30 -39.25
N GLN A 359 -9.42 -15.33 -38.02
CA GLN A 359 -9.76 -16.33 -37.01
C GLN A 359 -10.88 -15.88 -36.07
N LEU A 360 -10.83 -14.63 -35.62
CA LEU A 360 -11.71 -14.04 -34.62
C LEU A 360 -12.79 -13.14 -35.25
N GLY A 361 -12.62 -12.76 -36.53
CA GLY A 361 -13.52 -11.85 -37.23
C GLY A 361 -13.09 -10.39 -37.12
N CYS A 362 -13.94 -9.48 -37.61
CA CYS A 362 -13.63 -8.05 -37.61
C CYS A 362 -13.67 -7.49 -36.18
N PRO A 363 -12.65 -6.75 -35.74
CA PRO A 363 -12.66 -6.10 -34.43
C PRO A 363 -13.78 -5.05 -34.37
N THR A 364 -14.51 -5.03 -33.26
CA THR A 364 -15.63 -4.09 -33.03
C THR A 364 -15.15 -2.70 -32.59
N LEU A 365 -14.06 -2.64 -31.82
CA LEU A 365 -13.52 -1.41 -31.26
C LEU A 365 -12.02 -1.32 -31.54
N PHE A 366 -11.57 -0.16 -32.00
CA PHE A 366 -10.15 0.19 -32.06
C PHE A 366 -9.85 1.24 -31.01
N LEU A 367 -8.95 0.92 -30.09
CA LEU A 367 -8.49 1.85 -29.05
C LEU A 367 -7.01 2.16 -29.30
N THR A 368 -6.69 3.44 -29.44
CA THR A 368 -5.30 3.92 -29.47
C THR A 368 -5.00 4.64 -28.17
N LEU A 369 -3.96 4.20 -27.48
CA LEU A 369 -3.54 4.77 -26.20
C LEU A 369 -2.15 5.36 -26.38
N SER A 370 -2.06 6.68 -26.33
CA SER A 370 -0.80 7.42 -26.30
C SER A 370 -0.47 7.83 -24.86
N ALA A 371 0.83 7.92 -24.58
CA ALA A 371 1.30 8.49 -23.34
C ALA A 371 1.37 10.02 -23.48
N ALA A 372 0.89 10.73 -22.45
CA ALA A 372 0.91 12.18 -22.36
C ALA A 372 1.46 12.56 -20.98
N GLU A 373 2.70 12.15 -20.71
CA GLU A 373 3.33 12.17 -19.39
C GLU A 373 3.39 13.57 -18.78
N THR A 374 3.48 14.62 -19.61
CA THR A 374 3.52 16.02 -19.17
C THR A 374 2.21 16.50 -18.55
N ASN A 375 1.10 15.81 -18.83
CA ASN A 375 -0.23 16.15 -18.33
C ASN A 375 -0.64 15.29 -17.12
N TRP A 376 0.23 14.40 -16.64
CA TRP A 376 -0.09 13.53 -15.50
C TRP A 376 0.47 14.15 -14.22
N SER A 377 -0.32 15.01 -13.58
CA SER A 377 0.06 15.73 -12.36
C SER A 377 0.55 14.78 -11.27
N GLU A 378 -0.08 13.61 -11.12
CA GLU A 378 0.32 12.61 -10.12
C GLU A 378 1.69 11.98 -10.46
N LEU A 379 1.99 11.79 -11.75
CA LEU A 379 3.33 11.35 -12.17
C LEU A 379 4.39 12.41 -11.84
N ILE A 380 4.09 13.69 -12.07
CA ILE A 380 5.01 14.79 -11.78
C ILE A 380 5.30 14.86 -10.27
N ILE A 381 4.28 14.68 -9.41
CA ILE A 381 4.47 14.59 -7.95
C ILE A 381 5.42 13.44 -7.60
N ILE A 382 5.19 12.25 -8.16
CA ILE A 382 6.04 11.07 -7.92
C ILE A 382 7.48 11.35 -8.37
N LEU A 383 7.68 11.96 -9.54
CA LEU A 383 9.01 12.27 -10.06
C LEU A 383 9.73 13.31 -9.21
N SER A 384 9.05 14.39 -8.80
CA SER A 384 9.61 15.41 -7.90
C SER A 384 10.00 14.85 -6.54
N GLN A 385 9.19 13.93 -6.01
CA GLN A 385 9.52 13.24 -4.76
C GLN A 385 10.73 12.32 -4.93
N VAL A 386 10.82 11.57 -6.03
CA VAL A 386 11.89 10.60 -6.27
C VAL A 386 13.23 11.26 -6.61
N LEU A 387 13.20 12.33 -7.40
CA LEU A 387 14.40 13.00 -7.90
C LEU A 387 14.88 14.13 -6.99
N GLU A 388 13.95 14.94 -6.47
CA GLU A 388 14.28 16.16 -5.72
C GLU A 388 14.01 16.04 -4.22
N ASN A 389 13.38 14.95 -3.75
CA ASN A 389 12.88 14.79 -2.38
C ASN A 389 11.91 15.92 -1.96
N LYS A 390 11.17 16.50 -2.92
CA LYS A 390 10.15 17.51 -2.66
C LYS A 390 8.76 16.89 -2.74
N VAL A 391 7.94 17.16 -1.73
CA VAL A 391 6.52 16.78 -1.74
C VAL A 391 5.73 17.98 -2.24
N ILE A 392 5.16 17.84 -3.42
CA ILE A 392 4.44 18.89 -4.17
C ILE A 392 2.94 18.56 -4.16
N THR A 393 2.08 19.58 -4.18
CA THR A 393 0.62 19.39 -4.32
C THR A 393 0.20 19.19 -5.79
N LEU A 394 -1.05 18.76 -6.05
CA LEU A 394 -1.55 18.63 -7.43
C LEU A 394 -1.57 19.97 -8.16
N GLU A 395 -2.00 21.03 -7.49
CA GLU A 395 -2.04 22.38 -8.05
C GLU A 395 -0.64 22.91 -8.40
N GLU A 396 0.34 22.66 -7.54
CA GLU A 396 1.74 23.03 -7.80
C GLU A 396 2.33 22.22 -8.96
N ALA A 397 1.97 20.93 -9.08
CA ALA A 397 2.39 20.08 -10.20
C ALA A 397 1.74 20.51 -11.53
N GLU A 398 0.50 20.98 -11.51
CA GLU A 398 -0.20 21.50 -12.68
C GLU A 398 0.42 22.83 -13.15
N ASN A 399 0.67 23.74 -12.22
CA ASN A 399 1.24 25.06 -12.48
C ASN A 399 2.74 25.05 -12.81
N MET A 400 3.41 23.90 -12.67
CA MET A 400 4.82 23.75 -13.04
C MET A 400 5.05 23.97 -14.53
N SER A 401 6.16 24.60 -14.90
CA SER A 401 6.47 24.91 -16.29
C SER A 401 6.67 23.64 -17.13
N TYR A 402 6.42 23.73 -18.44
CA TYR A 402 6.60 22.61 -19.36
C TYR A 402 8.05 22.08 -19.37
N GLU A 403 9.03 22.98 -19.29
CA GLU A 403 10.45 22.64 -19.30
C GLU A 403 10.86 21.84 -18.06
N GLU A 404 10.42 22.27 -16.87
CA GLU A 404 10.65 21.55 -15.61
C GLU A 404 10.00 20.16 -15.63
N LYS A 405 8.77 20.04 -16.12
CA LYS A 405 8.10 18.75 -16.31
C LYS A 405 8.91 17.84 -17.25
N CYS A 406 9.40 18.39 -18.36
CA CYS A 406 10.23 17.65 -19.31
C CYS A 406 11.57 17.21 -18.70
N ASP A 407 12.18 18.03 -17.84
CA ASP A 407 13.42 17.69 -17.15
C ASP A 407 13.22 16.53 -16.17
N LEU A 408 12.13 16.56 -15.38
CA LEU A 408 11.77 15.46 -14.48
C LEU A 408 11.56 14.14 -15.24
N ILE A 409 10.82 14.19 -16.35
CA ILE A 409 10.56 13.01 -17.20
C ILE A 409 11.85 12.47 -17.83
N ARG A 410 12.72 13.36 -18.36
CA ARG A 410 14.00 12.96 -18.95
C ARG A 410 14.94 12.32 -17.93
N ASN A 411 14.90 12.77 -16.68
CA ASN A 411 15.79 12.30 -15.64
C ASN A 411 15.42 10.91 -15.09
N ASP A 412 14.12 10.53 -15.09
CA ASP A 412 13.69 9.17 -14.72
C ASP A 412 12.61 8.58 -15.67
N PRO A 413 13.00 8.21 -16.90
CA PRO A 413 12.09 7.61 -17.87
C PRO A 413 11.58 6.22 -17.42
N VAL A 414 12.30 5.56 -16.51
CA VAL A 414 11.91 4.23 -16.02
C VAL A 414 10.65 4.33 -15.18
N THR A 415 10.56 5.34 -14.31
CA THR A 415 9.36 5.58 -13.50
C THR A 415 8.18 5.98 -14.38
N CYS A 416 8.39 6.83 -15.40
CA CYS A 416 7.35 7.18 -16.38
C CYS A 416 6.75 5.95 -17.07
N VAL A 417 7.60 5.07 -17.61
CA VAL A 417 7.14 3.83 -18.30
C VAL A 417 6.42 2.89 -17.34
N ARG A 418 6.88 2.78 -16.09
CA ARG A 418 6.20 1.96 -15.07
C ARG A 418 4.83 2.51 -14.70
N TYR A 419 4.72 3.82 -14.60
CA TYR A 419 3.47 4.50 -14.32
C TYR A 419 2.49 4.33 -15.49
N PHE A 420 2.95 4.47 -16.73
CA PHE A 420 2.15 4.17 -17.91
C PHE A 420 1.67 2.70 -17.93
N GLU A 421 2.55 1.73 -17.66
CA GLU A 421 2.19 0.31 -17.54
C GLU A 421 1.13 0.09 -16.45
N HIS A 422 1.22 0.84 -15.34
CA HIS A 422 0.24 0.79 -14.26
C HIS A 422 -1.13 1.33 -14.69
N ARG A 423 -1.18 2.53 -15.29
CA ARG A 423 -2.43 3.11 -15.80
C ARG A 423 -3.10 2.20 -16.81
N LEU A 424 -2.32 1.61 -17.73
CA LEU A 424 -2.83 0.68 -18.74
C LEU A 424 -3.46 -0.56 -18.09
N LYS A 425 -2.83 -1.13 -17.06
CA LYS A 425 -3.40 -2.28 -16.32
C LYS A 425 -4.69 -1.92 -15.61
N CYS A 426 -4.73 -0.79 -14.91
CA CYS A 426 -5.93 -0.34 -14.23
C CYS A 426 -7.06 -0.03 -15.22
N LEU A 427 -6.73 0.51 -16.40
CA LEU A 427 -7.70 0.72 -17.48
C LEU A 427 -8.25 -0.61 -18.00
N TRP A 428 -7.40 -1.61 -18.25
CA TRP A 428 -7.85 -2.94 -18.66
C TRP A 428 -8.69 -3.65 -17.61
N GLU A 429 -8.46 -3.40 -16.31
CA GLU A 429 -9.31 -3.90 -15.24
C GLU A 429 -10.74 -3.33 -15.33
N ILE A 430 -10.90 -2.05 -15.71
CA ILE A 430 -12.22 -1.43 -15.92
C ILE A 430 -12.87 -1.94 -17.21
N LEU A 431 -12.13 -1.96 -18.32
CA LEU A 431 -12.67 -2.33 -19.64
C LEU A 431 -13.13 -3.80 -19.69
N SER A 432 -12.48 -4.68 -18.93
CA SER A 432 -12.86 -6.10 -18.83
C SER A 432 -13.82 -6.41 -17.69
N ALA A 433 -14.26 -5.41 -16.91
CA ALA A 433 -15.19 -5.64 -15.82
C ALA A 433 -16.63 -5.86 -16.33
N PRO A 434 -17.41 -6.75 -15.69
CA PRO A 434 -18.80 -7.02 -16.09
C PRO A 434 -19.73 -5.81 -15.92
N CYS A 435 -19.42 -4.92 -14.97
CA CYS A 435 -20.08 -3.63 -14.75
C CYS A 435 -19.31 -2.46 -15.39
N GLY A 436 -18.43 -2.76 -16.36
CA GLY A 436 -17.61 -1.79 -17.07
C GLY A 436 -18.41 -0.92 -18.04
N PRO A 437 -17.73 -0.09 -18.84
CA PRO A 437 -18.39 0.79 -19.80
C PRO A 437 -19.13 0.04 -20.91
N PHE A 438 -18.83 -1.26 -21.08
CA PHE A 438 -19.49 -2.14 -22.04
C PHE A 438 -20.56 -3.02 -21.37
N GLN A 439 -21.21 -2.55 -20.30
CA GLN A 439 -22.24 -3.31 -19.60
C GLN A 439 -23.29 -3.89 -20.57
N GLY A 440 -23.50 -5.20 -20.51
CA GLY A 440 -24.39 -5.94 -21.42
C GLY A 440 -23.69 -6.56 -22.65
N TYR A 441 -22.42 -6.22 -22.90
CA TYR A 441 -21.57 -6.84 -23.92
C TYR A 441 -20.31 -7.40 -23.24
N GLU A 442 -20.18 -8.72 -23.23
CA GLU A 442 -19.00 -9.36 -22.65
C GLU A 442 -17.80 -9.23 -23.60
N LEU A 443 -16.65 -8.84 -23.05
CA LEU A 443 -15.41 -8.74 -23.81
C LEU A 443 -14.82 -10.15 -24.01
N GLU A 444 -15.09 -10.75 -25.17
CA GLU A 444 -14.62 -12.11 -25.50
C GLU A 444 -13.10 -12.18 -25.63
N ASP A 445 -12.49 -11.17 -26.23
CA ASP A 445 -11.11 -11.19 -26.67
C ASP A 445 -10.43 -9.82 -26.50
N LYS A 446 -9.20 -9.79 -25.97
CA LYS A 446 -8.37 -8.58 -25.85
C LYS A 446 -6.90 -8.89 -26.12
N TYR A 447 -6.24 -8.01 -26.88
CA TYR A 447 -4.89 -8.23 -27.39
C TYR A 447 -4.00 -6.99 -27.29
#